data_AF-A0A956DXC4-F1
#
_entry.id   AF-A0A956DXC4-F1
#
_cell.length_a   1.000
_cell.length_b   1.000
_cell.length_c   1.000
_cell.angle_alpha   90.00
_cell.angle_beta   90.00
_cell.angle_gamma   90.00
#
_symmetry.space_group_name_H-M   'P 1'
#
loop_
_entity.id
_entity.type
_entity.pdbx_description
1 polymer ?
#
loop_
_entity_poly.entity_id
_entity_poly.type
_entity_poly.pdbx_seq_one_letter_code
_entity_poly.pdbx_strand_id
1 'polypeptide(L)'
;MSFSIEFADDNVSYDARIKVIGVGGSGGNAVNTMINLGLEGVEFVAVNTDAQALHNCLAPTKIQIGTGITRGLGAGADPDRGRKAAIEDVNLIKDAIAGADMVFITAG
;
A
#
# COMPACT_ATOMS: atom_id res chain seq x y z
N MET A 1 26.79 10.45 -49.06
CA MET A 1 25.74 10.48 -48.02
C MET A 1 26.23 9.64 -46.87
N SER A 2 26.61 10.28 -45.77
CA SER A 2 26.91 9.58 -44.52
C SER A 2 25.59 9.14 -43.91
N PHE A 3 25.37 7.84 -43.78
CA PHE A 3 24.26 7.31 -42.99
C PHE A 3 24.74 7.25 -41.54
N SER A 4 24.19 8.13 -40.71
CA SER A 4 24.34 8.07 -39.26
C SER A 4 23.25 7.14 -38.74
N ILE A 5 23.64 6.02 -38.12
CA ILE A 5 22.72 5.18 -37.36
C ILE A 5 22.58 5.83 -35.99
N GLU A 6 21.39 6.36 -35.68
CA GLU A 6 21.00 6.67 -34.30
C GLU A 6 20.74 5.34 -33.59
N PHE A 7 21.63 4.96 -32.68
CA PHE A 7 21.35 3.91 -31.73
C PHE A 7 20.30 4.45 -30.75
N ALA A 8 19.14 3.79 -30.69
CA ALA A 8 18.18 4.04 -29.63
C ALA A 8 18.86 3.79 -28.29
N ASP A 9 18.68 4.71 -27.34
CA ASP A 9 19.30 4.62 -26.02
C ASP A 9 18.73 3.40 -25.27
N ASP A 10 19.53 2.34 -25.14
CA ASP A 10 19.18 1.09 -24.42
C ASP A 10 19.00 1.32 -22.89
N ASN A 11 19.13 2.56 -22.39
CA ASN A 11 19.02 2.94 -20.98
C ASN A 11 17.65 3.50 -20.55
N VAL A 12 16.55 3.18 -21.24
CA VAL A 12 15.22 3.42 -20.66
C VAL A 12 14.93 2.30 -19.66
N SER A 13 15.49 2.40 -18.46
CA SER A 13 15.05 1.59 -17.33
C SER A 13 13.60 1.98 -17.02
N TYR A 14 12.64 1.20 -17.49
CA TYR A 14 11.27 1.25 -17.01
C TYR A 14 11.25 0.82 -15.55
N ASP A 15 11.46 1.79 -14.67
CA ASP A 15 11.39 1.56 -13.23
C ASP A 15 9.91 1.47 -12.84
N ALA A 16 9.43 0.24 -12.67
CA ALA A 16 8.02 -0.02 -12.38
C ALA A 16 7.65 0.60 -11.03
N ARG A 17 6.55 1.35 -10.98
CA ARG A 17 6.05 1.93 -9.72
C ARG A 17 5.33 0.86 -8.93
N ILE A 18 6.05 0.23 -8.01
CA ILE A 18 5.53 -0.86 -7.17
C ILE A 18 5.04 -0.28 -5.83
N LYS A 19 3.83 -0.65 -5.43
CA LYS A 19 3.29 -0.33 -4.10
C LYS A 19 2.98 -1.57 -3.29
N VAL A 20 3.37 -1.59 -2.02
CA VAL A 20 3.06 -2.67 -1.07
C VAL A 20 2.06 -2.16 -0.04
N ILE A 21 0.88 -2.78 -0.03
CA ILE A 21 -0.26 -2.41 0.81
C ILE A 21 -0.40 -3.44 1.93
N GLY A 22 -0.06 -3.04 3.16
CA GLY A 22 -0.27 -3.84 4.37
C GLY A 22 -1.67 -3.61 4.93
N VAL A 23 -2.52 -4.63 4.89
CA VAL A 23 -3.91 -4.55 5.36
C VAL A 23 -4.05 -5.24 6.72
N GLY A 24 -4.66 -4.54 7.68
CA GLY A 24 -4.90 -5.03 9.02
C GLY A 24 -3.64 -5.13 9.87
N GLY A 25 -3.74 -5.77 11.04
CA GLY A 25 -2.61 -5.90 11.99
C GLY A 25 -1.45 -6.72 11.42
N SER A 26 -1.75 -7.90 10.90
CA SER A 26 -0.74 -8.81 10.32
C SER A 26 -0.08 -8.21 9.07
N GLY A 27 -0.88 -7.58 8.19
CA GLY A 27 -0.35 -6.90 7.01
C GLY A 27 0.55 -5.71 7.37
N GLY A 28 0.15 -4.92 8.37
CA GLY A 28 0.99 -3.84 8.91
C GLY A 28 2.31 -4.34 9.51
N ASN A 29 2.27 -5.47 10.22
CA ASN A 29 3.49 -6.11 10.74
C ASN A 29 4.41 -6.60 9.62
N ALA A 30 3.86 -7.20 8.56
CA ALA A 30 4.66 -7.61 7.40
C ALA A 30 5.33 -6.40 6.72
N VAL A 31 4.62 -5.29 6.56
CA VAL A 31 5.19 -4.04 6.04
C VAL A 31 6.31 -3.52 6.95
N ASN A 32 6.11 -3.52 8.27
CA ASN A 32 7.17 -3.13 9.21
C ASN A 32 8.42 -3.99 9.05
N THR A 33 8.26 -5.31 8.88
CA THR A 33 9.39 -6.21 8.62
C THR A 33 10.11 -5.85 7.32
N MET A 34 9.38 -5.60 6.23
CA MET A 34 9.98 -5.22 4.95
C MET A 34 10.77 -3.91 5.05
N ILE A 35 10.22 -2.91 5.75
CA ILE A 35 10.89 -1.62 6.00
C ILE A 35 12.16 -1.82 6.83
N ASN A 36 12.08 -2.59 7.92
CA ASN A 36 13.23 -2.84 8.80
C ASN A 36 14.34 -3.66 8.12
N LEU A 37 13.99 -4.49 7.14
CA LEU A 37 14.95 -5.24 6.32
C LEU A 37 15.54 -4.38 5.18
N GLY A 38 15.11 -3.14 5.03
CA GLY A 38 15.63 -2.22 4.00
C GLY A 38 15.17 -2.59 2.59
N LEU A 39 13.93 -3.07 2.43
CA LEU A 39 13.38 -3.29 1.09
C LEU A 39 13.19 -1.93 0.39
N GLU A 40 13.93 -1.74 -0.70
CA GLU A 40 13.92 -0.54 -1.54
C GLU A 40 13.11 -0.75 -2.83
N GLY A 41 12.85 0.35 -3.56
CA GLY A 41 12.16 0.31 -4.85
C GLY A 41 10.64 0.10 -4.77
N VAL A 42 10.05 0.19 -3.57
CA VAL A 42 8.60 0.06 -3.36
C VAL A 42 8.06 1.18 -2.46
N GLU A 43 6.82 1.59 -2.70
CA GLU A 43 6.09 2.49 -1.82
C GLU A 43 5.26 1.67 -0.80
N PHE A 44 5.47 1.91 0.48
CA PHE A 44 4.72 1.22 1.54
C PHE A 44 3.49 2.02 1.97
N VAL A 45 2.35 1.34 2.00
CA VAL A 45 1.07 1.87 2.48
C VAL A 45 0.51 0.92 3.53
N ALA A 46 0.09 1.43 4.67
CA ALA A 46 -0.65 0.67 5.68
C ALA A 46 -2.12 1.06 5.65
N VAL A 47 -3.01 0.07 5.67
CA VAL A 47 -4.46 0.23 5.69
C VAL A 47 -5.02 -0.54 6.89
N ASN A 48 -5.72 0.13 7.80
CA ASN A 48 -6.28 -0.54 8.97
C ASN A 48 -7.56 0.15 9.47
N THR A 49 -8.46 -0.62 10.05
CA THR A 49 -9.63 -0.11 10.81
C THR A 49 -9.26 0.35 12.22
N ASP A 50 -8.16 -0.17 12.77
CA ASP A 50 -7.68 0.13 14.11
C ASP A 50 -6.66 1.28 14.07
N ALA A 51 -7.00 2.41 14.71
CA ALA A 51 -6.18 3.60 14.73
C ALA A 51 -4.86 3.41 15.49
N GLN A 52 -4.88 2.61 16.57
CA GLN A 52 -3.70 2.33 17.37
C GLN A 52 -2.71 1.45 16.61
N ALA A 53 -3.20 0.40 15.94
CA ALA A 53 -2.38 -0.44 15.09
C ALA A 53 -1.75 0.37 13.94
N LEU A 54 -2.51 1.29 13.34
CA LEU A 54 -2.02 2.15 12.26
C LEU A 54 -0.94 3.13 12.76
N HIS A 55 -1.13 3.72 13.95
CA HIS A 55 -0.14 4.60 14.57
C HIS A 55 1.22 3.91 14.72
N ASN A 56 1.21 2.65 15.16
CA ASN A 56 2.41 1.83 15.39
C ASN A 56 3.07 1.30 14.11
N CYS A 57 2.44 1.45 12.94
CA CYS A 57 3.03 1.02 11.67
C CYS A 57 4.13 2.00 11.21
N LEU A 58 5.17 1.46 10.58
CA LEU A 58 6.33 2.20 10.05
C LEU A 58 6.09 2.72 8.63
N ALA A 59 5.03 2.28 7.96
CA ALA A 59 4.70 2.74 6.61
C ALA A 59 4.57 4.28 6.56
N PRO A 60 5.18 4.97 5.58
CA PRO A 60 5.05 6.42 5.43
C PRO A 60 3.60 6.85 5.19
N THR A 61 2.88 6.08 4.36
CA THR A 61 1.47 6.33 4.05
C THR A 61 0.60 5.42 4.91
N LYS A 62 -0.34 6.03 5.64
CA LYS A 62 -1.22 5.36 6.60
C LYS A 62 -2.67 5.75 6.33
N ILE A 63 -3.52 4.77 6.13
CA ILE A 63 -4.94 4.97 5.77
C ILE A 63 -5.79 4.25 6.81
N GLN A 64 -6.52 5.04 7.58
CA GLN A 64 -7.54 4.50 8.46
C GLN A 64 -8.84 4.35 7.67
N ILE A 65 -9.46 3.17 7.75
CA ILE A 65 -10.71 2.87 7.03
C ILE A 65 -11.86 2.51 7.97
N GLY A 66 -13.10 2.73 7.53
CA GLY A 66 -14.31 2.43 8.26
C GLY A 66 -14.45 3.19 9.57
N THR A 67 -14.07 4.47 9.58
CA THR A 67 -14.19 5.31 10.79
C THR A 67 -15.64 5.42 11.26
N GLY A 68 -16.61 5.45 10.34
CA GLY A 68 -18.05 5.44 10.66
C GLY A 68 -18.54 4.12 11.25
N ILE A 69 -17.90 3.01 10.87
CA ILE A 69 -18.31 1.64 11.25
C ILE A 69 -17.62 1.15 12.54
N THR A 70 -16.34 1.46 12.68
CA THR A 70 -15.46 0.91 13.72
C THR A 70 -15.11 1.93 14.79
N ARG A 71 -15.30 3.23 14.51
CA ARG A 71 -14.85 4.34 15.37
C ARG A 71 -13.34 4.28 15.68
N GLY A 72 -12.57 3.64 14.81
CA GLY A 72 -11.12 3.46 14.98
C GLY A 72 -10.71 2.36 15.95
N LEU A 73 -11.65 1.52 16.41
CA LEU A 73 -11.39 0.42 17.36
C LEU A 73 -11.14 -0.93 16.67
N GLY A 74 -11.10 -0.94 15.34
CA GLY A 74 -10.90 -2.16 14.57
C GLY A 74 -12.19 -2.90 14.19
N ALA A 75 -12.04 -3.87 13.29
CA ALA A 75 -13.13 -4.72 12.81
C ALA A 75 -13.53 -5.82 13.81
N GLY A 76 -12.74 -6.07 14.86
CA GLY A 76 -13.05 -7.07 15.88
C GLY A 76 -13.07 -8.51 15.36
N ALA A 77 -12.15 -8.85 14.44
CA ALA A 77 -12.07 -10.13 13.73
C ALA A 77 -13.32 -10.49 12.89
N ASP A 78 -14.22 -9.55 12.64
CA ASP A 78 -15.36 -9.71 11.74
C ASP A 78 -14.95 -9.28 10.30
N PRO A 79 -14.86 -10.23 9.34
CA PRO A 79 -14.47 -9.93 7.97
C PRO A 79 -15.49 -9.06 7.23
N ASP A 80 -16.79 -9.18 7.53
CA ASP A 80 -17.84 -8.39 6.89
C ASP A 80 -17.78 -6.93 7.37
N ARG A 81 -17.43 -6.73 8.64
CA ARG A 81 -17.18 -5.39 9.17
C ARG A 81 -15.96 -4.75 8.50
N GLY A 82 -14.88 -5.52 8.30
CA GLY A 82 -13.71 -5.08 7.54
C GLY A 82 -14.02 -4.76 6.07
N ARG A 83 -14.83 -5.59 5.41
CA ARG A 83 -15.31 -5.34 4.04
C ARG A 83 -16.09 -4.04 3.93
N LYS A 84 -17.06 -3.82 4.83
CA LYS A 84 -17.86 -2.58 4.86
C LYS A 84 -16.97 -1.35 5.08
N ALA A 85 -15.99 -1.45 5.98
CA ALA A 85 -15.01 -0.41 6.22
C ALA A 85 -14.20 -0.05 4.96
N ALA A 86 -13.74 -1.06 4.21
CA ALA A 86 -13.01 -0.83 2.96
C ALA A 86 -13.88 -0.22 1.86
N ILE A 87 -15.18 -0.56 1.82
CA ILE A 87 -16.13 0.01 0.85
C ILE A 87 -16.46 1.48 1.20
N GLU A 88 -16.64 1.79 2.49
CA GLU A 88 -16.87 3.16 2.98
C GLU A 88 -15.77 4.11 2.49
N ASP A 89 -14.51 3.68 2.59
CA ASP A 89 -13.34 4.49 2.26
C ASP A 89 -12.66 4.07 0.94
N VAL A 90 -13.44 3.55 -0.02
CA VAL A 90 -12.91 3.03 -1.29
C VAL A 90 -12.13 4.08 -2.10
N ASN A 91 -12.51 5.35 -2.01
CA ASN A 91 -11.82 6.43 -2.72
C ASN A 91 -10.42 6.70 -2.14
N LEU A 92 -10.27 6.64 -0.81
CA LEU A 92 -8.97 6.78 -0.17
C LEU A 92 -8.01 5.65 -0.60
N ILE A 93 -8.53 4.42 -0.68
CA ILE A 93 -7.76 3.27 -1.16
C ILE A 93 -7.36 3.45 -2.63
N LYS A 94 -8.28 3.91 -3.49
CA LYS A 94 -8.00 4.18 -4.91
C LYS A 94 -6.92 5.23 -5.09
N ASP A 95 -7.00 6.33 -4.35
CA ASP A 95 -6.02 7.41 -4.45
C ASP A 95 -4.63 6.93 -4.01
N ALA A 96 -4.57 6.08 -2.98
CA ALA A 96 -3.32 5.51 -2.50
C ALA A 96 -2.62 4.57 -3.48
N ILE A 97 -3.39 3.82 -4.26
CA ILE A 97 -2.85 2.91 -5.28
C ILE A 97 -2.70 3.56 -6.66
N ALA A 98 -3.18 4.79 -6.83
CA ALA A 98 -3.12 5.50 -8.11
C ALA A 98 -1.68 5.65 -8.58
N GLY A 99 -1.48 5.46 -9.89
CA GLY A 99 -0.17 5.53 -10.53
C GLY A 99 0.76 4.34 -10.22
N ALA A 100 0.31 3.31 -9.51
CA ALA A 100 1.06 2.06 -9.40
C ALA A 100 0.97 1.25 -10.69
N ASP A 101 2.11 0.72 -11.14
CA ASP A 101 2.14 -0.27 -12.23
C ASP A 101 1.93 -1.69 -11.67
N MET A 102 2.29 -1.91 -10.41
CA MET A 102 2.06 -3.15 -9.68
C MET A 102 1.72 -2.87 -8.21
N VAL A 103 0.73 -3.60 -7.68
CA VAL A 103 0.30 -3.49 -6.28
C VAL A 103 0.39 -4.86 -5.63
N PHE A 104 1.16 -4.96 -4.55
CA PHE A 104 1.19 -6.13 -3.67
C PHE A 104 0.31 -5.87 -2.46
N ILE A 105 -0.61 -6.79 -2.18
CA ILE A 105 -1.44 -6.73 -0.98
C ILE A 105 -0.95 -7.82 -0.02
N THR A 106 -0.55 -7.42 1.18
CA THR A 106 -0.20 -8.32 2.27
C THR A 106 -1.21 -8.19 3.40
N ALA A 107 -1.78 -9.32 3.81
CA ALA A 107 -2.80 -9.42 4.85
C ALA A 107 -2.67 -10.81 5.52
N GLY A 108 -3.23 -10.94 6.73
CA GLY A 108 -3.25 -12.19 7.49
C GLY A 108 -4.24 -12.15 8.62
#